data_AF-A0A7X7UWV3-F1
#
_entry.id   AF-A0A7X7UWV3-F1
#
_cell.length_a   1.000
_cell.length_b   1.000
_cell.length_c   1.000
_cell.angle_alpha   90.00
_cell.angle_beta   90.00
_cell.angle_gamma   90.00
#
_symmetry.space_group_name_H-M   'P 1'
#
loop_
_entity.id
_entity.type
_entity.pdbx_description
1 polymer ?
#
loop_
_entity_poly.entity_id
_entity_poly.type
_entity_poly.pdbx_seq_one_letter_code
_entity_poly.pdbx_strand_id
1 'polypeptide(L)'
;MKRYIVMKNWIPDDLPLFLLKKGDEVNIVKNKKSDWKGWLFCKLGENTGWVPDSIIQMTPPSKGIILEDYSSKELRVRVGEPVIEIKRIAGWMWCIQERTVEVGWLPLNILVEYEKVPDEAQFLLSKIVSRETSAKSRLRPLEKRDAQKIYRILKDVEVRRFLAELPNPYKPEDAKQFINFAQEWYNNKTAFHFAITTDENDELIGVIGIRIDEKRQDIGHIGFWLEKKHWNKGFTRKSITDMLDFAFCKLKLNFIRGEVFDSNFSSKRLLISNGFSLIGISSKPLSNSIICEPVFLYEKKNDFAEGCVSRETHD
;
A
#
# COMPACT_ATOMS: atom_id res chain seq x y z
N MET A 1 -10.41 9.49 -3.55
CA MET A 1 -11.24 8.29 -3.25
C MET A 1 -12.31 8.68 -2.25
N LYS A 2 -13.46 8.01 -2.29
CA LYS A 2 -14.55 8.26 -1.35
C LYS A 2 -14.23 7.64 0.01
N ARG A 3 -14.47 8.41 1.07
CA ARG A 3 -14.30 7.99 2.46
C ARG A 3 -15.65 7.56 3.02
N TYR A 4 -15.66 6.55 3.87
CA TYR A 4 -16.86 6.03 4.52
C TYR A 4 -16.65 5.86 6.01
N ILE A 5 -17.76 5.90 6.75
CA ILE A 5 -17.81 5.55 8.15
C ILE A 5 -18.65 4.28 8.32
N VAL A 6 -18.15 3.37 9.15
CA VAL A 6 -18.87 2.16 9.54
C VAL A 6 -20.03 2.55 10.47
N MET A 7 -21.25 2.27 10.05
CA MET A 7 -22.49 2.55 10.78
C MET A 7 -23.04 1.33 11.53
N LYS A 8 -22.57 0.13 11.21
CA LYS A 8 -22.90 -1.11 11.90
C LYS A 8 -21.65 -1.97 12.07
N ASN A 9 -21.48 -2.58 13.24
CA ASN A 9 -20.39 -3.52 13.47
C ASN A 9 -20.41 -4.64 12.43
N TRP A 10 -19.24 -5.08 12.00
CA TRP A 10 -19.08 -6.23 11.12
C TRP A 10 -18.03 -7.17 11.65
N ILE A 11 -18.41 -8.43 11.70
CA ILE A 11 -17.58 -9.54 12.11
C ILE A 11 -17.64 -10.52 10.93
N PRO A 12 -16.51 -10.76 10.24
CA PRO A 12 -16.44 -11.76 9.20
C PRO A 12 -16.89 -13.13 9.71
N ASP A 13 -17.51 -13.91 8.83
CA ASP A 13 -17.75 -15.32 9.09
C ASP A 13 -16.41 -16.07 9.25
N ASP A 14 -16.38 -17.14 10.06
CA ASP A 14 -15.20 -17.99 10.29
C ASP A 14 -14.91 -18.91 9.08
N LEU A 15 -14.92 -18.36 7.88
CA LEU A 15 -14.48 -19.05 6.66
C LEU A 15 -12.97 -18.86 6.47
N PRO A 16 -12.25 -19.91 6.03
CA PRO A 16 -10.85 -19.80 5.65
C PRO A 16 -10.66 -18.75 4.55
N LEU A 17 -9.51 -18.07 4.57
CA LEU A 17 -9.17 -17.11 3.53
C LEU A 17 -9.08 -17.81 2.16
N PHE A 18 -9.91 -17.37 1.22
CA PHE A 18 -9.93 -17.87 -0.15
C PHE A 18 -9.15 -16.92 -1.06
N LEU A 19 -7.99 -17.39 -1.53
CA LEU A 19 -7.11 -16.66 -2.44
C LEU A 19 -7.14 -17.33 -3.80
N LEU A 20 -7.36 -16.52 -4.83
CA LEU A 20 -7.40 -16.96 -6.22
C LEU A 20 -6.47 -16.09 -7.07
N LYS A 21 -5.86 -16.72 -8.06
CA LYS A 21 -5.06 -16.07 -9.09
C LYS A 21 -5.81 -16.02 -10.39
N LYS A 22 -5.54 -14.97 -11.18
CA LYS A 22 -6.01 -14.91 -12.56
C LYS A 22 -5.58 -16.19 -13.31
N GLY A 23 -6.54 -16.83 -13.97
CA GLY A 23 -6.34 -18.08 -14.69
C GLY A 23 -6.68 -19.34 -13.88
N ASP A 24 -6.90 -19.23 -12.56
CA ASP A 24 -7.35 -20.37 -11.76
C ASP A 24 -8.70 -20.88 -12.26
N GLU A 25 -8.82 -22.20 -12.41
CA GLU A 25 -10.08 -22.86 -12.73
C GLU A 25 -10.78 -23.26 -11.42
N VAL A 26 -11.92 -22.63 -11.14
CA VAL A 26 -12.72 -22.90 -9.95
C VAL A 26 -13.98 -23.70 -10.29
N ASN A 27 -14.40 -24.55 -9.36
CA ASN A 27 -15.70 -25.21 -9.44
C ASN A 27 -16.75 -24.36 -8.74
N ILE A 28 -17.91 -24.19 -9.35
CA ILE A 28 -19.03 -23.44 -8.78
C ILE A 28 -19.89 -24.41 -7.97
N VAL A 29 -19.95 -24.17 -6.66
CA VAL A 29 -20.71 -25.00 -5.74
C VAL A 29 -22.16 -24.56 -5.78
N LYS A 30 -22.99 -25.28 -6.56
CA LYS A 30 -24.45 -25.10 -6.59
C LYS A 30 -25.08 -25.62 -5.29
N ASN A 31 -24.90 -24.92 -4.17
CA ASN A 31 -25.83 -25.05 -3.05
C ASN A 31 -25.66 -23.92 -2.02
N LYS A 32 -26.23 -22.78 -2.35
CA LYS A 32 -26.87 -21.85 -1.41
C LYS A 32 -27.66 -20.89 -2.31
N LYS A 33 -28.94 -20.66 -2.03
CA LYS A 33 -29.58 -19.42 -2.51
C LYS A 33 -28.62 -18.31 -2.07
N SER A 34 -27.91 -17.67 -3.00
CA SER A 34 -26.92 -16.67 -2.59
C SER A 34 -27.74 -15.51 -2.02
N ASP A 35 -27.63 -15.28 -0.72
CA ASP A 35 -28.19 -14.08 -0.10
C ASP A 35 -27.55 -12.82 -0.71
N TRP A 36 -26.41 -12.99 -1.39
CA TRP A 36 -25.64 -11.98 -2.08
C TRP A 36 -25.80 -12.11 -3.60
N LYS A 37 -26.60 -11.21 -4.19
CA LYS A 37 -26.74 -11.07 -5.65
C LYS A 37 -25.38 -10.67 -6.26
N GLY A 38 -24.94 -11.37 -7.30
CA GLY A 38 -23.66 -11.10 -7.98
C GLY A 38 -22.45 -11.83 -7.40
N TRP A 39 -22.66 -12.79 -6.50
CA TRP A 39 -21.61 -13.60 -5.89
C TRP A 39 -21.88 -15.09 -6.08
N LEU A 40 -20.84 -15.83 -6.45
CA LEU A 40 -20.85 -17.28 -6.59
C LEU A 40 -19.99 -17.89 -5.49
N PHE A 41 -20.44 -19.01 -4.93
CA PHE A 41 -19.62 -19.78 -4.00
C PHE A 41 -18.79 -20.79 -4.79
N CYS A 42 -17.46 -20.68 -4.68
CA CYS A 42 -16.51 -21.41 -5.51
C CYS A 42 -15.61 -22.31 -4.67
N LYS A 43 -15.07 -23.35 -5.30
CA LYS A 43 -14.11 -24.31 -4.72
C LYS A 43 -12.87 -24.44 -5.61
N LEU A 44 -11.69 -24.35 -5.01
CA LEU A 44 -10.38 -24.63 -5.62
C LEU A 44 -9.57 -25.54 -4.69
N GLY A 45 -9.26 -26.76 -5.13
CA GLY A 45 -8.69 -27.77 -4.25
C GLY A 45 -9.64 -28.06 -3.08
N GLU A 46 -9.18 -27.98 -1.84
CA GLU A 46 -10.03 -28.08 -0.64
C GLU A 46 -10.57 -26.74 -0.13
N ASN A 47 -10.11 -25.62 -0.70
CA ASN A 47 -10.51 -24.30 -0.26
C ASN A 47 -11.82 -23.87 -0.92
N THR A 48 -12.65 -23.13 -0.18
CA THR A 48 -13.92 -22.60 -0.69
C THR A 48 -14.09 -21.15 -0.25
N GLY A 49 -14.88 -20.39 -1.01
CA GLY A 49 -15.21 -19.03 -0.65
C GLY A 49 -16.11 -18.34 -1.68
N TRP A 50 -16.63 -17.18 -1.29
CA TRP A 50 -17.39 -16.32 -2.18
C TRP A 50 -16.47 -15.61 -3.17
N VAL A 51 -16.90 -15.51 -4.42
CA VAL A 51 -16.21 -14.85 -5.52
C VAL A 51 -17.23 -14.05 -6.33
N PRO A 52 -16.96 -12.81 -6.73
CA PRO A 52 -17.88 -12.07 -7.59
C PRO A 52 -18.07 -12.76 -8.94
N ASP A 53 -19.31 -12.85 -9.42
CA ASP A 53 -19.60 -13.43 -10.74
C ASP A 53 -18.92 -12.66 -11.88
N SER A 54 -18.79 -11.34 -11.72
CA SER A 54 -18.16 -10.43 -12.69
C SER A 54 -16.69 -10.73 -12.96
N ILE A 55 -16.01 -11.48 -12.07
CA ILE A 55 -14.61 -11.85 -12.24
C ILE A 55 -14.43 -13.32 -12.63
N ILE A 56 -15.52 -14.01 -12.98
CA ILE A 56 -15.52 -15.40 -13.40
C ILE A 56 -15.97 -15.49 -14.85
N GLN A 57 -15.11 -16.01 -15.71
CA GLN A 57 -15.52 -16.46 -17.04
C GLN A 57 -16.07 -17.88 -16.95
N MET A 58 -17.37 -18.02 -17.13
CA MET A 58 -18.07 -19.31 -17.03
C MET A 58 -17.59 -20.30 -18.10
N THR A 59 -17.22 -21.51 -17.65
CA THR A 59 -16.96 -22.67 -18.50
C THR A 59 -18.00 -23.75 -18.16
N PRO A 60 -18.97 -24.03 -19.05
CA PRO A 60 -20.00 -25.03 -18.80
C PRO A 60 -19.40 -26.41 -18.43
N PRO A 61 -20.06 -27.20 -17.56
CA PRO A 61 -21.40 -26.97 -16.98
C PRO A 61 -21.40 -26.29 -15.58
N SER A 62 -20.29 -26.27 -14.84
CA SER A 62 -20.21 -25.69 -13.47
C SER A 62 -18.78 -25.28 -13.06
N LYS A 63 -17.99 -24.83 -14.03
CA LYS A 63 -16.64 -24.33 -13.81
C LYS A 63 -16.55 -22.87 -14.25
N GLY A 64 -15.48 -22.21 -13.85
CA GLY A 64 -15.15 -20.90 -14.36
C GLY A 64 -13.68 -20.58 -14.22
N ILE A 65 -13.17 -19.73 -15.10
CA ILE A 65 -11.80 -19.22 -15.06
C ILE A 65 -11.83 -17.85 -14.39
N ILE A 66 -10.96 -17.67 -13.39
CA ILE A 66 -10.82 -16.40 -12.69
C ILE A 66 -10.13 -15.37 -13.59
N LEU A 67 -10.74 -14.19 -13.74
CA LEU A 67 -10.28 -13.15 -14.66
C LEU A 67 -9.27 -12.18 -14.03
N GLU A 68 -9.24 -12.09 -12.70
CA GLU A 68 -8.33 -11.24 -11.92
C GLU A 68 -8.00 -11.87 -10.55
N ASP A 69 -6.84 -11.52 -9.99
CA ASP A 69 -6.47 -11.95 -8.63
C ASP A 69 -7.53 -11.52 -7.61
N TYR A 70 -7.87 -12.44 -6.71
CA TYR A 70 -8.98 -12.24 -5.78
C TYR A 70 -8.65 -12.76 -4.38
N SER A 71 -9.21 -12.06 -3.39
CA SER A 71 -9.15 -12.43 -1.98
C SER A 71 -10.53 -12.26 -1.36
N SER A 72 -11.00 -13.30 -0.65
CA SER A 72 -12.22 -13.25 0.16
C SER A 72 -12.01 -12.59 1.53
N LYS A 73 -10.89 -11.91 1.77
CA LYS A 73 -10.61 -11.29 3.08
C LYS A 73 -11.68 -10.23 3.37
N GLU A 74 -12.42 -10.42 4.45
CA GLU A 74 -13.28 -9.39 5.01
C GLU A 74 -12.58 -8.69 6.19
N LEU A 75 -13.01 -7.47 6.49
CA LEU A 75 -12.51 -6.72 7.63
C LEU A 75 -13.41 -6.89 8.84
N ARG A 76 -12.83 -7.08 10.03
CA ARG A 76 -13.56 -6.86 11.27
C ARG A 76 -13.54 -5.37 11.60
N VAL A 77 -14.72 -4.75 11.71
CA VAL A 77 -14.85 -3.31 12.00
C VAL A 77 -15.91 -3.03 13.04
N ARG A 78 -15.76 -1.89 13.71
CA ARG A 78 -16.72 -1.36 14.68
C ARG A 78 -17.36 -0.07 14.18
N VAL A 79 -18.54 0.25 14.69
CA VAL A 79 -19.21 1.54 14.43
C VAL A 79 -18.25 2.70 14.70
N GLY A 80 -18.26 3.69 13.79
CA GLY A 80 -17.39 4.86 13.82
C GLY A 80 -15.99 4.62 13.28
N GLU A 81 -15.65 3.41 12.83
CA GLU A 81 -14.37 3.19 12.18
C GLU A 81 -14.38 3.76 10.74
N PRO A 82 -13.36 4.54 10.37
CA PRO A 82 -13.24 5.11 9.05
C PRO A 82 -12.62 4.12 8.07
N VAL A 83 -13.18 4.06 6.86
CA VAL A 83 -12.67 3.24 5.77
C VAL A 83 -12.60 4.02 4.46
N ILE A 84 -11.61 3.70 3.61
CA ILE A 84 -11.44 4.32 2.30
C ILE A 84 -11.80 3.31 1.22
N GLU A 85 -12.66 3.70 0.29
CA GLU A 85 -13.07 2.87 -0.83
C GLU A 85 -11.92 2.67 -1.83
N ILE A 86 -11.62 1.41 -2.17
CA ILE A 86 -10.77 1.06 -3.32
C ILE A 86 -11.64 0.70 -4.53
N LYS A 87 -12.56 -0.26 -4.36
CA LYS A 87 -13.49 -0.68 -5.42
C LYS A 87 -14.80 -1.19 -4.83
N ARG A 88 -15.85 -1.23 -5.65
CA ARG A 88 -17.16 -1.79 -5.32
C ARG A 88 -17.50 -2.91 -6.27
N ILE A 89 -18.03 -4.00 -5.75
CA ILE A 89 -18.56 -5.10 -6.56
C ILE A 89 -19.80 -5.64 -5.86
N ALA A 90 -20.91 -5.73 -6.60
CA ALA A 90 -22.11 -6.46 -6.20
C ALA A 90 -22.57 -6.23 -4.75
N GLY A 91 -22.70 -4.96 -4.33
CA GLY A 91 -23.19 -4.61 -2.99
C GLY A 91 -22.13 -4.60 -1.88
N TRP A 92 -20.87 -4.88 -2.22
CA TRP A 92 -19.73 -4.85 -1.29
C TRP A 92 -18.67 -3.85 -1.73
N MET A 93 -17.88 -3.42 -0.77
CA MET A 93 -16.79 -2.49 -0.92
C MET A 93 -15.48 -3.12 -0.48
N TRP A 94 -14.53 -3.24 -1.41
CA TRP A 94 -13.15 -3.51 -1.09
C TRP A 94 -12.54 -2.21 -0.59
N CYS A 95 -12.11 -2.19 0.66
CA CYS A 95 -11.75 -0.96 1.34
C CYS A 95 -10.55 -1.11 2.28
N ILE A 96 -10.02 0.02 2.72
CA ILE A 96 -8.92 0.14 3.67
C ILE A 96 -9.47 0.67 4.98
N GLN A 97 -9.27 -0.01 6.10
CA GLN A 97 -9.54 0.51 7.43
C GLN A 97 -8.44 1.51 7.81
N GLU A 98 -8.72 2.80 7.99
CA GLU A 98 -7.65 3.82 8.02
C GLU A 98 -6.70 3.74 9.23
N ARG A 99 -7.11 3.10 10.33
CA ARG A 99 -6.29 2.98 11.55
C ARG A 99 -5.33 1.81 11.48
N THR A 100 -5.88 0.60 11.32
CA THR A 100 -5.10 -0.64 11.20
C THR A 100 -4.43 -0.70 9.84
N VAL A 101 -4.89 0.11 8.90
CA VAL A 101 -4.61 0.10 7.46
C VAL A 101 -5.17 -1.14 6.75
N GLU A 102 -5.80 -2.10 7.45
CA GLU A 102 -6.15 -3.41 6.87
C GLU A 102 -7.05 -3.29 5.64
N VAL A 103 -6.83 -4.17 4.66
CA VAL A 103 -7.65 -4.24 3.44
C VAL A 103 -8.56 -5.45 3.49
N GLY A 104 -9.81 -5.26 3.10
CA GLY A 104 -10.77 -6.34 2.94
C GLY A 104 -12.13 -5.84 2.47
N TRP A 105 -13.04 -6.79 2.25
CA TRP A 105 -14.43 -6.54 1.93
C TRP A 105 -15.23 -6.10 3.16
N LEU A 106 -16.12 -5.13 2.94
CA LEU A 106 -17.21 -4.77 3.83
C LEU A 106 -18.48 -4.58 3.00
N PRO A 107 -19.66 -4.99 3.49
CA PRO A 107 -20.89 -4.79 2.76
C PRO A 107 -21.27 -3.30 2.72
N LEU A 108 -21.83 -2.81 1.61
CA LEU A 108 -22.13 -1.37 1.48
C LEU A 108 -23.23 -0.91 2.44
N ASN A 109 -24.10 -1.80 2.88
CA ASN A 109 -25.23 -1.48 3.76
C ASN A 109 -24.82 -1.15 5.22
N ILE A 110 -23.56 -1.35 5.59
CA ILE A 110 -23.03 -0.93 6.89
C ILE A 110 -22.23 0.37 6.80
N LEU A 111 -22.16 1.00 5.63
CA LEU A 111 -21.28 2.13 5.35
C LEU A 111 -22.08 3.37 4.98
N VAL A 112 -21.63 4.53 5.43
CA VAL A 112 -22.14 5.84 4.98
C VAL A 112 -20.99 6.66 4.42
N GLU A 113 -21.23 7.41 3.34
CA GLU A 113 -20.22 8.35 2.82
C GLU A 113 -19.89 9.40 3.87
N TYR A 114 -18.60 9.66 4.07
CA TYR A 114 -18.11 10.58 5.09
C TYR A 114 -18.70 11.99 4.91
N GLU A 115 -18.82 12.47 3.67
CA GLU A 115 -19.42 13.77 3.33
C GLU A 115 -20.91 13.87 3.71
N LYS A 116 -21.59 12.74 3.94
CA LYS A 116 -22.99 12.69 4.39
C LYS A 116 -23.13 12.60 5.91
N VAL A 117 -22.02 12.50 6.64
CA VAL A 117 -22.01 12.49 8.10
C VAL A 117 -22.11 13.93 8.62
N PRO A 118 -22.89 14.24 9.67
CA PRO A 118 -22.95 15.59 10.23
C PRO A 118 -21.57 16.12 10.64
N ASP A 119 -21.34 17.43 10.50
CA ASP A 119 -20.04 18.07 10.70
C ASP A 119 -19.47 17.86 12.11
N GLU A 120 -20.30 17.86 13.16
CA GLU A 120 -19.82 17.60 14.52
C GLU A 120 -19.27 16.17 14.67
N ALA A 121 -19.92 15.19 14.02
CA ALA A 121 -19.46 13.81 14.00
C ALA A 121 -18.20 13.65 13.14
N GLN A 122 -18.10 14.34 12.01
CA GLN A 122 -16.86 14.38 11.21
C GLN A 122 -15.68 14.93 12.03
N PHE A 123 -15.89 15.99 12.81
CA PHE A 123 -14.86 16.57 13.67
C PHE A 123 -14.38 15.61 14.76
N LEU A 124 -15.30 14.88 15.40
CA LEU A 124 -14.92 13.86 16.39
C LEU A 124 -14.17 12.69 15.75
N LEU A 125 -14.60 12.26 14.56
CA LEU A 125 -13.95 11.18 13.81
C LEU A 125 -12.53 11.54 13.36
N SER A 126 -12.30 12.78 12.91
CA SER A 126 -10.97 13.24 12.50
C SER A 126 -9.95 13.13 13.64
N LYS A 127 -10.34 13.47 14.87
CA LYS A 127 -9.51 13.31 16.09
C LYS A 127 -9.21 11.86 16.43
N ILE A 128 -10.11 10.94 16.09
CA ILE A 128 -9.94 9.52 16.36
C ILE A 128 -9.01 8.87 15.30
N VAL A 129 -9.02 9.36 14.06
CA VAL A 129 -8.14 8.91 12.98
C VAL A 129 -6.70 9.38 13.19
N SER A 130 -6.52 10.56 13.77
CA SER A 130 -5.22 11.19 14.01
C SER A 130 -4.44 10.62 15.20
N ARG A 131 -4.70 9.37 15.61
CA ARG A 131 -3.83 8.72 16.62
C ARG A 131 -2.41 8.67 16.07
N GLU A 132 -1.53 9.43 16.71
CA GLU A 132 -0.09 9.39 16.46
C GLU A 132 0.37 7.94 16.46
N THR A 133 1.07 7.54 15.40
CA THR A 133 1.75 6.25 15.39
C THR A 133 2.82 6.29 16.48
N SER A 134 2.70 5.43 17.49
CA SER A 134 3.71 5.27 18.55
C SER A 134 5.03 4.67 18.06
N ALA A 135 5.13 4.37 16.75
CA ALA A 135 6.34 3.88 16.12
C ALA A 135 7.41 4.97 16.14
N LYS A 136 8.50 4.74 16.87
CA LYS A 136 9.64 5.66 16.92
C LYS A 136 10.65 5.25 15.85
N SER A 137 10.62 5.96 14.73
CA SER A 137 11.63 5.83 13.67
C SER A 137 12.15 7.18 13.21
N ARG A 138 13.38 7.18 12.71
CA ARG A 138 14.05 8.33 12.12
C ARG A 138 14.44 8.05 10.67
N LEU A 139 14.60 9.13 9.93
CA LEU A 139 15.22 9.13 8.61
C LEU A 139 16.63 9.72 8.77
N ARG A 140 17.65 9.01 8.33
CA ARG A 140 19.03 9.51 8.28
C ARG A 140 19.70 9.17 6.95
N PRO A 141 20.77 9.88 6.55
CA PRO A 141 21.56 9.49 5.40
C PRO A 141 22.04 8.03 5.49
N LEU A 142 22.15 7.39 4.32
CA LEU A 142 22.74 6.05 4.21
C LEU A 142 24.24 6.10 4.48
N GLU A 143 24.72 5.18 5.31
CA GLU A 143 26.12 5.09 5.71
C GLU A 143 26.76 3.77 5.27
N LYS A 144 28.08 3.73 5.16
CA LYS A 144 28.81 2.52 4.77
C LYS A 144 28.54 1.32 5.68
N ARG A 145 28.24 1.55 6.98
CA ARG A 145 27.86 0.50 7.94
C ARG A 145 26.55 -0.21 7.60
N ASP A 146 25.67 0.44 6.84
CA ASP A 146 24.37 -0.10 6.47
C ASP A 146 24.46 -1.20 5.40
N ALA A 147 25.55 -1.26 4.63
CA ALA A 147 25.70 -2.14 3.47
C ALA A 147 25.40 -3.61 3.81
N GLN A 148 25.93 -4.09 4.93
CA GLN A 148 25.75 -5.49 5.36
C GLN A 148 24.29 -5.79 5.73
N LYS A 149 23.58 -4.83 6.32
CA LYS A 149 22.17 -4.97 6.71
C LYS A 149 21.25 -4.87 5.49
N ILE A 150 21.51 -3.91 4.58
CA ILE A 150 20.81 -3.78 3.28
C ILE A 150 20.92 -5.09 2.50
N TYR A 151 22.14 -5.62 2.35
CA TYR A 151 22.37 -6.90 1.69
C TYR A 151 21.54 -8.03 2.31
N ARG A 152 21.51 -8.14 3.64
CA ARG A 152 20.71 -9.17 4.33
C ARG A 152 19.22 -9.03 4.07
N ILE A 153 18.66 -7.82 4.16
CA ILE A 153 17.24 -7.56 3.92
C ILE A 153 16.89 -7.88 2.46
N LEU A 154 17.70 -7.41 1.52
CA LEU A 154 17.53 -7.64 0.10
C LEU A 154 17.93 -9.06 -0.34
N LYS A 155 18.27 -9.99 0.56
CA LYS A 155 18.27 -11.42 0.24
C LYS A 155 16.88 -12.03 0.36
N ASP A 156 15.94 -11.39 1.03
CA ASP A 156 14.57 -11.88 1.13
C ASP A 156 13.82 -11.63 -0.20
N VAL A 157 13.31 -12.70 -0.82
CA VAL A 157 12.58 -12.62 -2.09
C VAL A 157 11.26 -11.86 -1.91
N GLU A 158 10.62 -11.93 -0.74
CA GLU A 158 9.37 -11.23 -0.48
C GLU A 158 9.54 -9.72 -0.38
N VAL A 159 10.74 -9.25 0.00
CA VAL A 159 11.10 -7.83 -0.03
C VAL A 159 11.43 -7.40 -1.46
N ARG A 160 12.21 -8.22 -2.20
CA ARG A 160 12.67 -7.88 -3.55
C ARG A 160 11.60 -7.89 -4.63
N ARG A 161 10.58 -8.73 -4.51
CA ARG A 161 9.58 -8.94 -5.58
C ARG A 161 8.86 -7.67 -6.07
N PHE A 162 8.84 -6.61 -5.25
CA PHE A 162 8.19 -5.34 -5.59
C PHE A 162 9.18 -4.20 -5.83
N LEU A 163 10.48 -4.48 -5.79
CA LEU A 163 11.52 -3.51 -6.12
C LEU A 163 11.79 -3.58 -7.62
N ALA A 164 11.65 -2.43 -8.28
CA ALA A 164 12.11 -2.28 -9.65
C ALA A 164 13.64 -2.28 -9.67
N GLU A 165 14.22 -3.03 -10.60
CA GLU A 165 15.65 -2.93 -10.98
C GLU A 165 16.65 -3.23 -9.86
N LEU A 166 16.76 -4.49 -9.46
CA LEU A 166 17.89 -4.98 -8.66
C LEU A 166 18.78 -5.92 -9.47
N PRO A 167 20.11 -5.88 -9.29
CA PRO A 167 21.00 -6.92 -9.78
C PRO A 167 20.53 -8.31 -9.35
N ASN A 168 20.56 -9.26 -10.29
CA ASN A 168 20.23 -10.65 -10.03
C ASN A 168 21.37 -11.56 -10.50
N PRO A 169 22.10 -12.23 -9.59
CA PRO A 169 21.92 -12.25 -8.14
C PRO A 169 22.40 -10.95 -7.46
N TYR A 170 21.73 -10.53 -6.39
CA TYR A 170 22.14 -9.40 -5.56
C TYR A 170 23.31 -9.80 -4.66
N LYS A 171 24.44 -9.09 -4.77
CA LYS A 171 25.72 -9.35 -4.09
C LYS A 171 26.00 -8.31 -2.99
N PRO A 172 26.87 -8.61 -2.02
CA PRO A 172 27.26 -7.64 -0.99
C PRO A 172 27.81 -6.33 -1.56
N GLU A 173 28.56 -6.41 -2.67
CA GLU A 173 29.11 -5.24 -3.38
C GLU A 173 28.01 -4.33 -3.94
N ASP A 174 26.88 -4.88 -4.38
CA ASP A 174 25.76 -4.09 -4.91
C ASP A 174 25.14 -3.19 -3.83
N ALA A 175 25.12 -3.65 -2.57
CA ALA A 175 24.67 -2.84 -1.44
C ALA A 175 25.63 -1.67 -1.13
N LYS A 176 26.95 -1.90 -1.26
CA LYS A 176 27.96 -0.84 -1.11
C LYS A 176 27.84 0.18 -2.24
N GLN A 177 27.67 -0.28 -3.48
CA GLN A 177 27.48 0.58 -4.64
C GLN A 177 26.20 1.41 -4.52
N PHE A 178 25.10 0.81 -4.07
CA PHE A 178 23.85 1.54 -3.82
C PHE A 178 24.03 2.70 -2.84
N ILE A 179 24.78 2.51 -1.75
CA ILE A 179 25.08 3.60 -0.80
C ILE A 179 25.90 4.71 -1.45
N ASN A 180 26.90 4.37 -2.27
CA ASN A 180 27.70 5.37 -2.98
C ASN A 180 26.84 6.16 -3.98
N PHE A 181 26.00 5.48 -4.77
CA PHE A 181 25.06 6.13 -5.69
C PHE A 181 24.05 7.01 -4.95
N ALA A 182 23.55 6.57 -3.79
CA ALA A 182 22.66 7.39 -2.97
C ALA A 182 23.32 8.71 -2.54
N GLN A 183 24.62 8.71 -2.22
CA GLN A 183 25.38 9.92 -1.89
C GLN A 183 25.59 10.81 -3.12
N GLU A 184 25.92 10.23 -4.28
CA GLU A 184 26.07 10.97 -5.53
C GLU A 184 24.75 11.63 -5.97
N TRP A 185 23.64 10.89 -5.92
CA TRP A 185 22.31 11.42 -6.25
C TRP A 185 21.87 12.54 -5.30
N TYR A 186 22.22 12.41 -4.01
CA TYR A 186 21.95 13.46 -3.03
C TYR A 186 22.73 14.74 -3.37
N ASN A 187 24.03 14.62 -3.65
CA ASN A 187 24.90 15.74 -4.01
C ASN A 187 24.45 16.43 -5.30
N ASN A 188 24.00 15.64 -6.28
CA ASN A 188 23.49 16.12 -7.55
C ASN A 188 22.02 16.57 -7.50
N LYS A 189 21.35 16.43 -6.34
CA LYS A 189 19.93 16.73 -6.14
C LYS A 189 18.99 15.98 -7.10
N THR A 190 19.39 14.81 -7.57
CA THR A 190 18.59 13.98 -8.50
C THR A 190 17.78 12.92 -7.77
N ALA A 191 18.22 12.47 -6.60
CA ALA A 191 17.43 11.62 -5.72
C ALA A 191 17.91 11.73 -4.26
N PHE A 192 16.98 11.56 -3.32
CA PHE A 192 17.21 11.65 -1.89
C PHE A 192 16.78 10.34 -1.25
N HIS A 193 17.74 9.50 -0.86
CA HIS A 193 17.49 8.21 -0.21
C HIS A 193 17.96 8.25 1.23
N PHE A 194 17.08 7.83 2.15
CA PHE A 194 17.35 7.78 3.58
C PHE A 194 17.16 6.37 4.13
N ALA A 195 18.01 6.00 5.08
CA ALA A 195 17.78 4.85 5.93
C ALA A 195 16.58 5.12 6.83
N ILE A 196 15.67 4.15 6.93
CA ILE A 196 14.65 4.09 7.97
C ILE A 196 15.28 3.37 9.16
N THR A 197 15.42 4.03 10.30
CA THR A 197 16.02 3.45 11.51
C THR A 197 15.08 3.46 12.70
N THR A 198 15.28 2.52 13.62
CA THR A 198 14.62 2.50 14.93
C THR A 198 15.29 3.48 15.89
N ASP A 199 14.49 4.24 16.66
CA ASP A 199 15.03 5.23 17.60
C ASP A 199 15.86 4.62 18.74
N GLU A 200 15.63 3.35 19.09
CA GLU A 200 16.26 2.70 20.24
C GLU A 200 17.77 2.47 20.05
N ASN A 201 18.20 2.16 18.83
CA ASN A 201 19.56 1.69 18.56
C ASN A 201 20.09 2.08 17.17
N ASP A 202 19.38 2.93 16.43
CA ASP A 202 19.73 3.34 15.07
C ASP A 202 19.93 2.16 14.08
N GLU A 203 19.25 1.03 14.32
CA GLU A 203 19.27 -0.12 13.43
C GLU A 203 18.53 0.22 12.13
N LEU A 204 19.19 0.04 10.98
CA LEU A 204 18.54 0.12 9.68
C LEU A 204 17.49 -0.98 9.53
N ILE A 205 16.25 -0.57 9.30
CA ILE A 205 15.12 -1.47 9.08
C ILE A 205 14.53 -1.35 7.68
N GLY A 206 14.99 -0.39 6.87
CA GLY A 206 14.58 -0.23 5.48
C GLY A 206 15.15 1.04 4.86
N VAL A 207 14.66 1.36 3.66
CA VAL A 207 15.03 2.57 2.92
C VAL A 207 13.78 3.20 2.33
N ILE A 208 13.75 4.53 2.35
CA ILE A 208 12.77 5.35 1.63
C ILE A 208 13.52 6.40 0.81
N GLY A 209 13.04 6.66 -0.40
CA GLY A 209 13.67 7.61 -1.29
C GLY A 209 12.67 8.38 -2.14
N ILE A 210 13.08 9.56 -2.58
CA ILE A 210 12.41 10.34 -3.63
C ILE A 210 13.40 10.60 -4.75
N ARG A 211 13.06 10.20 -5.98
CA ARG A 211 13.79 10.55 -7.19
C ARG A 211 13.11 11.72 -7.89
N ILE A 212 13.87 12.75 -8.26
CA ILE A 212 13.33 13.91 -8.97
C ILE A 212 13.05 13.52 -10.43
N ASP A 213 11.89 13.92 -10.95
CA ASP A 213 11.55 13.71 -12.35
C ASP A 213 12.45 14.58 -13.25
N GLU A 214 13.08 13.96 -14.25
CA GLU A 214 14.04 14.62 -15.13
C GLU A 214 13.40 15.72 -16.00
N LYS A 215 12.13 15.54 -16.38
CA LYS A 215 11.41 16.48 -17.26
C LYS A 215 10.62 17.51 -16.46
N ARG A 216 10.22 17.17 -15.23
CA ARG A 216 9.39 18.00 -14.36
C ARG A 216 9.96 18.03 -12.95
N GLN A 217 10.96 18.90 -12.73
CA GLN A 217 11.67 18.98 -11.44
C GLN A 217 10.81 19.38 -10.24
N ASP A 218 9.55 19.79 -10.45
CA ASP A 218 8.55 19.99 -9.40
C ASP A 218 7.83 18.70 -8.97
N ILE A 219 8.21 17.55 -9.54
CA ILE A 219 7.65 16.22 -9.28
C ILE A 219 8.73 15.30 -8.72
N GLY A 220 8.44 14.66 -7.59
CA GLY A 220 9.26 13.60 -7.01
C GLY A 220 8.58 12.24 -7.10
N HIS A 221 9.35 11.18 -7.31
CA HIS A 221 8.89 9.79 -7.34
C HIS A 221 9.33 9.08 -6.06
N ILE A 222 8.38 8.74 -5.20
CA ILE A 222 8.62 8.05 -3.92
C ILE A 222 8.71 6.54 -4.10
N GLY A 223 9.69 5.93 -3.44
CA GLY A 223 9.84 4.49 -3.32
C GLY A 223 10.34 4.11 -1.93
N PHE A 224 9.96 2.93 -1.43
CA PHE A 224 10.42 2.44 -0.14
C PHE A 224 10.37 0.92 -0.05
N TRP A 225 11.16 0.38 0.87
CA TRP A 225 11.10 -1.00 1.31
C TRP A 225 11.49 -1.11 2.78
N LEU A 226 10.98 -2.15 3.44
CA LEU A 226 11.21 -2.40 4.86
C LEU A 226 11.49 -3.88 5.06
N GLU A 227 12.34 -4.21 6.03
CA GLU A 227 12.59 -5.57 6.48
C GLU A 227 11.30 -6.23 7.00
N LYS A 228 11.08 -7.48 6.59
CA LYS A 228 9.83 -8.21 6.86
C LYS A 228 9.42 -8.23 8.34
N LYS A 229 10.37 -8.39 9.27
CA LYS A 229 10.10 -8.39 10.73
C LYS A 229 9.53 -7.05 11.26
N HIS A 230 9.58 -5.98 10.47
CA HIS A 230 9.10 -4.65 10.83
C HIS A 230 7.80 -4.25 10.10
N TRP A 231 7.25 -5.12 9.25
CA TRP A 231 5.97 -4.85 8.56
C TRP A 231 4.81 -4.75 9.55
N ASN A 232 3.78 -3.98 9.18
CA ASN A 232 2.55 -3.77 9.96
C ASN A 232 2.76 -3.17 11.37
N LYS A 233 3.94 -2.61 11.67
CA LYS A 233 4.26 -1.95 12.95
C LYS A 233 4.18 -0.42 12.91
N GLY A 234 3.73 0.16 11.80
CA GLY A 234 3.57 1.61 11.63
C GLY A 234 4.82 2.36 11.15
N PHE A 235 6.01 1.73 11.12
CA PHE A 235 7.26 2.36 10.68
C PHE A 235 7.16 2.99 9.29
N THR A 236 6.71 2.25 8.28
CA THR A 236 6.63 2.79 6.91
C THR A 236 5.67 3.96 6.80
N ARG A 237 4.55 3.96 7.54
CA ARG A 237 3.60 5.07 7.53
C ARG A 237 4.27 6.34 8.05
N LYS A 238 4.95 6.24 9.20
CA LYS A 238 5.71 7.36 9.76
C LYS A 238 6.80 7.84 8.79
N SER A 239 7.59 6.92 8.23
CA SER A 239 8.64 7.27 7.28
C SER A 239 8.12 7.98 6.03
N ILE A 240 6.97 7.59 5.50
CA ILE A 240 6.32 8.30 4.39
C ILE A 240 5.93 9.70 4.82
N THR A 241 5.32 9.86 6.00
CA THR A 241 4.97 11.19 6.54
C THR A 241 6.21 12.09 6.66
N ASP A 242 7.28 11.61 7.31
CA ASP A 242 8.53 12.37 7.47
C ASP A 242 9.17 12.71 6.11
N MET A 243 9.12 11.79 5.14
CA MET A 243 9.63 12.01 3.80
C MET A 243 8.79 13.03 3.01
N LEU A 244 7.47 13.03 3.16
CA LEU A 244 6.59 14.02 2.55
C LEU A 244 6.85 15.42 3.11
N ASP A 245 7.05 15.55 4.42
CA ASP A 245 7.45 16.81 5.05
C ASP A 245 8.77 17.31 4.46
N PHE A 246 9.78 16.45 4.36
CA PHE A 246 11.04 16.81 3.69
C PHE A 246 10.83 17.27 2.23
N ALA A 247 10.03 16.52 1.46
CA ALA A 247 9.80 16.78 0.05
C ALA A 247 9.06 18.08 -0.22
N PHE A 248 8.00 18.35 0.53
CA PHE A 248 7.19 19.56 0.33
C PHE A 248 7.82 20.78 1.01
N CYS A 249 8.41 20.61 2.19
CA CYS A 249 8.94 21.73 2.96
C CYS A 249 10.36 22.12 2.60
N LYS A 250 11.26 21.14 2.41
CA LYS A 250 12.66 21.40 2.08
C LYS A 250 12.92 21.40 0.58
N LEU A 251 12.40 20.41 -0.16
CA LEU A 251 12.62 20.33 -1.61
C LEU A 251 11.66 21.22 -2.43
N LYS A 252 10.58 21.74 -1.80
CA LYS A 252 9.56 22.58 -2.45
C LYS A 252 8.92 21.93 -3.69
N LEU A 253 8.76 20.61 -3.67
CA LEU A 253 8.08 19.89 -4.75
C LEU A 253 6.58 20.23 -4.74
N ASN A 254 5.96 20.24 -5.92
CA ASN A 254 4.52 20.44 -6.07
C ASN A 254 3.75 19.12 -5.98
N PHE A 255 4.37 18.03 -6.44
CA PHE A 255 3.73 16.70 -6.51
C PHE A 255 4.70 15.60 -6.11
N ILE A 256 4.20 14.60 -5.40
CA ILE A 256 4.89 13.34 -5.15
C ILE A 256 4.09 12.21 -5.78
N ARG A 257 4.76 11.39 -6.59
CA ARG A 257 4.18 10.25 -7.27
C ARG A 257 4.72 8.95 -6.72
N GLY A 258 3.89 7.93 -6.61
CA GLY A 258 4.30 6.59 -6.24
C GLY A 258 3.75 5.58 -7.24
N GLU A 259 4.57 4.64 -7.64
CA GLU A 259 4.17 3.57 -8.55
C GLU A 259 4.14 2.26 -7.79
N VAL A 260 3.04 1.51 -7.91
CA VAL A 260 2.86 0.27 -7.15
C VAL A 260 2.26 -0.79 -8.05
N PHE A 261 2.94 -1.94 -8.15
CA PHE A 261 2.38 -3.13 -8.81
C PHE A 261 1.03 -3.49 -8.20
N ASP A 262 0.09 -3.94 -9.04
CA ASP A 262 -1.25 -4.30 -8.59
C ASP A 262 -1.24 -5.38 -7.50
N SER A 263 -0.30 -6.31 -7.61
CA SER A 263 -0.09 -7.38 -6.64
C SER A 263 0.39 -6.88 -5.26
N ASN A 264 0.90 -5.65 -5.15
CA ASN A 264 1.39 -5.05 -3.90
C ASN A 264 0.32 -4.22 -3.17
N PHE A 265 -0.67 -4.92 -2.60
CA PHE A 265 -1.74 -4.29 -1.81
C PHE A 265 -1.23 -3.47 -0.61
N SER A 266 -0.12 -3.88 0.00
CA SER A 266 0.46 -3.19 1.17
C SER A 266 0.98 -1.79 0.82
N SER A 267 1.72 -1.65 -0.28
CA SER A 267 2.21 -0.33 -0.72
C SER A 267 1.08 0.56 -1.23
N LYS A 268 0.08 0.01 -1.95
CA LYS A 268 -1.12 0.76 -2.37
C LYS A 268 -1.81 1.40 -1.16
N ARG A 269 -2.04 0.58 -0.12
CA ARG A 269 -2.61 0.98 1.17
C ARG A 269 -1.79 2.06 1.88
N LEU A 270 -0.46 1.95 1.87
CA LEU A 270 0.43 2.94 2.50
C LEU A 270 0.35 4.30 1.80
N LEU A 271 0.38 4.34 0.46
CA LEU A 271 0.25 5.60 -0.28
C LEU A 271 -1.12 6.25 -0.04
N ILE A 272 -2.21 5.48 -0.15
CA ILE A 272 -3.57 6.01 0.06
C ILE A 272 -3.74 6.56 1.48
N SER A 273 -3.29 5.84 2.51
CA SER A 273 -3.38 6.30 3.91
C SER A 273 -2.51 7.52 4.24
N ASN A 274 -1.53 7.85 3.38
CA ASN A 274 -0.74 9.10 3.45
C ASN A 274 -1.30 10.20 2.53
N GLY A 275 -2.53 10.03 2.04
CA GLY A 275 -3.25 11.03 1.26
C GLY A 275 -2.81 11.13 -0.21
N PHE A 276 -2.25 10.06 -0.78
CA PHE A 276 -2.09 9.96 -2.23
C PHE A 276 -3.40 9.54 -2.89
N SER A 277 -3.64 10.03 -4.10
CA SER A 277 -4.77 9.68 -4.96
C SER A 277 -4.31 8.88 -6.17
N LEU A 278 -5.10 7.89 -6.60
CA LEU A 278 -4.85 7.17 -7.84
C LEU A 278 -5.10 8.10 -9.03
N ILE A 279 -4.11 8.26 -9.91
CA ILE A 279 -4.18 9.11 -11.11
C ILE A 279 -4.15 8.32 -12.41
N GLY A 280 -3.80 7.03 -12.37
CA GLY A 280 -3.77 6.20 -13.57
C GLY A 280 -3.27 4.78 -13.33
N ILE A 281 -3.29 3.99 -14.39
CA ILE A 281 -2.76 2.63 -14.44
C ILE A 281 -1.85 2.53 -15.66
N SER A 282 -0.66 2.00 -15.47
CA SER A 282 0.32 1.66 -16.50
C SER A 282 0.61 0.16 -16.45
N SER A 283 1.56 -0.32 -17.24
CA SER A 283 2.05 -1.69 -17.18
C SER A 283 3.57 -1.70 -17.21
N LYS A 284 4.21 -2.43 -16.30
CA LYS A 284 5.67 -2.61 -16.28
C LYS A 284 6.02 -4.10 -16.17
N PRO A 285 7.14 -4.54 -16.76
CA PRO A 285 7.64 -5.88 -16.49
C PRO A 285 8.01 -6.02 -15.01
N LEU A 286 7.64 -7.15 -14.39
CA LEU A 286 8.28 -7.56 -13.15
C LEU A 286 9.77 -7.79 -13.41
N SER A 287 10.62 -7.57 -12.41
CA SER A 287 12.06 -7.80 -12.52
C SER A 287 12.37 -9.15 -13.19
N ASN A 288 13.04 -9.12 -14.35
CA ASN A 288 13.42 -10.29 -15.16
C ASN A 288 12.25 -11.12 -15.77
N SER A 289 11.05 -10.53 -15.93
CA SER A 289 9.89 -11.17 -16.57
C SER A 289 9.54 -10.53 -17.92
N ILE A 290 9.12 -11.35 -18.88
CA ILE A 290 8.50 -10.90 -20.15
C ILE A 290 7.05 -10.43 -19.89
N ILE A 291 6.46 -10.84 -18.77
CA ILE A 291 5.08 -10.52 -18.40
C ILE A 291 5.03 -9.15 -17.74
N CYS A 292 4.27 -8.24 -18.35
CA CYS A 292 3.95 -6.94 -17.77
C CYS A 292 2.81 -7.07 -16.76
N GLU A 293 3.03 -6.58 -15.55
CA GLU A 293 1.97 -6.42 -14.55
C GLU A 293 1.42 -4.99 -14.57
N PRO A 294 0.12 -4.80 -14.28
CA PRO A 294 -0.43 -3.47 -14.07
C PRO A 294 0.28 -2.76 -12.91
N VAL A 295 0.61 -1.49 -13.12
CA VAL A 295 1.22 -0.60 -12.13
C VAL A 295 0.28 0.57 -11.91
N PHE A 296 -0.16 0.75 -10.67
CA PHE A 296 -1.03 1.82 -10.25
C PHE A 296 -0.20 3.06 -9.93
N LEU A 297 -0.57 4.18 -10.55
CA LEU A 297 0.12 5.46 -10.40
C LEU A 297 -0.63 6.32 -9.40
N TYR A 298 0.02 6.63 -8.27
CA TYR A 298 -0.51 7.45 -7.21
C TYR A 298 0.16 8.82 -7.20
N GLU A 299 -0.56 9.87 -6.85
CA GLU A 299 -0.04 11.23 -6.73
C GLU A 299 -0.57 11.92 -5.47
N LYS A 300 0.29 12.67 -4.78
CA LYS A 300 -0.07 13.59 -3.72
C LYS A 300 0.38 14.99 -4.12
N LYS A 301 -0.54 15.94 -4.10
CA LYS A 301 -0.25 17.36 -4.31
C LYS A 301 0.28 17.98 -3.01
N ASN A 302 1.13 18.98 -3.14
CA ASN A 302 1.54 19.82 -2.04
C ASN A 302 0.35 20.69 -1.59
N ASP A 303 -0.21 20.35 -0.43
CA ASP A 303 -1.35 21.04 0.17
C ASP A 303 -0.92 22.12 1.19
N PHE A 304 0.40 22.37 1.34
CA PHE A 304 0.92 23.45 2.19
C PHE A 304 0.68 24.82 1.53
N ALA A 305 -0.56 25.29 1.59
CA ALA A 305 -0.90 26.69 1.37
C ALA A 305 -0.35 27.49 2.57
N GLU A 306 0.75 28.21 2.35
CA GLU A 306 1.35 29.14 3.32
C GLU A 306 1.91 28.52 4.61
N GLY A 307 3.14 28.01 4.52
CA GLY A 307 4.00 27.82 5.70
C GLY A 307 4.15 26.37 6.14
N CYS A 308 5.29 25.77 5.79
CA CYS A 308 5.75 24.57 6.48
C CYS A 308 6.27 24.97 7.86
N VAL A 309 5.61 24.51 8.92
CA VAL A 309 6.20 24.52 10.26
C VAL A 309 7.22 23.40 10.28
N SER A 310 8.50 23.72 10.05
CA SER A 310 9.58 22.77 10.25
C SER A 310 9.52 22.28 11.69
N ARG A 311 9.19 20.99 11.88
CA ARG A 311 9.56 20.30 13.11
C ARG A 311 11.08 20.23 13.09
N GLU A 312 11.72 21.19 13.75
CA GLU A 312 13.17 21.24 13.89
C GLU A 312 13.63 19.89 14.45
N THR A 313 14.34 19.14 13.61
CA THR A 313 15.17 18.04 14.06
C THR A 313 16.28 18.67 14.88
N HIS A 314 16.24 18.53 16.20
CA HIS A 314 17.39 18.87 17.04
C HIS A 314 18.60 18.05 16.57
N ASP A 315 19.67 18.79 16.31
CA ASP A 315 20.97 18.37 15.76
C ASP A 315 21.62 17.19 16.48
#